data_AF-A0AAV2HSP9-F1
#
_entry.id   AF-A0AAV2HSP9-F1
#
_cell.length_a   1.000
_cell.length_b   1.000
_cell.length_c   1.000
_cell.angle_alpha   90.00
_cell.angle_beta   90.00
_cell.angle_gamma   90.00
#
_symmetry.space_group_name_H-M   'P 1'
#
loop_
_entity.id
_entity.type
_entity.pdbx_description
1 polymer ?
#
loop_
_entity_poly.entity_id
_entity_poly.type
_entity_poly.pdbx_seq_one_letter_code
_entity_poly.pdbx_strand_id
1 'polypeptide(L)'
;MLSENLWNRLGQFALGTTLYVFITPSTSPSSVSQFVLYMFRDDSAVEENTRILVRDRNLDLMTTYSCISLALSHVSTFVEDLSLTHVARIYAVLERDWEDDSQISSW
;
A
#
# COMPACT_ATOMS: atom_id res chain seq x y z
N MET A 1 -3.77 1.43 15.26
CA MET A 1 -2.30 1.58 15.31
C MET A 1 -1.67 1.51 13.91
N LEU A 2 -1.79 0.42 13.14
CA LEU A 2 -1.20 0.37 11.78
C LEU A 2 -1.93 1.26 10.75
N SER A 3 -3.27 1.24 10.72
CA SER A 3 -4.09 2.08 9.83
C SER A 3 -3.77 3.57 10.01
N GLU A 4 -3.80 4.04 11.26
CA GLU A 4 -3.48 5.41 11.64
C GLU A 4 -2.04 5.80 11.27
N ASN A 5 -1.07 4.89 11.42
CA ASN A 5 0.30 5.14 10.99
C ASN A 5 0.38 5.35 9.47
N LEU A 6 -0.27 4.47 8.69
CA LEU A 6 -0.32 4.58 7.24
C LEU A 6 -1.04 5.84 6.78
N TRP A 7 -2.12 6.24 7.45
CA TRP A 7 -2.82 7.50 7.18
C TRP A 7 -1.92 8.71 7.44
N ASN A 8 -1.28 8.76 8.61
CA ASN A 8 -0.34 9.83 8.95
C ASN A 8 0.85 9.89 7.98
N ARG A 9 1.34 8.73 7.53
CA ARG A 9 2.39 8.65 6.50
C ARG A 9 1.89 9.17 5.16
N LEU A 10 0.68 8.80 4.72
CA LEU A 10 0.10 9.33 3.48
C LEU A 10 0.02 10.86 3.50
N GLY A 11 -0.41 11.45 4.62
CA GLY A 11 -0.48 12.89 4.81
C GLY A 11 0.86 13.64 4.79
N GLN A 12 2.00 12.94 4.91
CA GLN A 12 3.33 13.55 4.84
C GLN A 12 3.84 13.77 3.40
N PHE A 13 3.19 13.16 2.40
CA PHE A 13 3.60 13.26 1.01
C PHE A 13 2.75 14.27 0.23
N ALA A 14 3.30 14.74 -0.89
CA ALA A 14 2.62 15.67 -1.79
C ALA A 14 1.37 15.02 -2.43
N LEU A 15 0.42 15.86 -2.83
CA LEU A 15 -0.72 15.43 -3.65
C LEU A 15 -0.24 14.77 -4.95
N GLY A 16 -0.94 13.72 -5.41
CA GLY A 16 -0.53 12.91 -6.56
C GLY A 16 0.58 11.89 -6.25
N THR A 17 0.92 11.69 -4.98
CA THR A 17 1.81 10.60 -4.57
C THR A 17 1.01 9.32 -4.41
N THR A 18 1.50 8.23 -5.01
CA THR A 18 1.02 6.88 -4.73
C THR A 18 1.98 6.18 -3.76
N LEU A 19 1.48 5.70 -2.64
CA LEU A 19 2.23 4.87 -1.71
C LEU A 19 2.02 3.40 -2.03
N TYR A 20 3.11 2.70 -2.29
CA TYR A 20 3.20 1.26 -2.47
C TYR A 20 3.58 0.67 -1.12
N VAL A 21 2.62 0.01 -0.47
CA VAL A 21 2.79 -0.55 0.86
C VAL A 21 2.85 -2.07 0.75
N PHE A 22 4.05 -2.60 0.98
CA PHE A 22 4.31 -4.03 0.98
C PHE A 22 4.19 -4.55 2.40
N ILE A 23 3.35 -5.55 2.59
CA ILE A 23 3.16 -6.21 3.89
C ILE A 23 4.02 -7.47 3.89
N THR A 24 5.15 -7.44 4.61
CA THR A 24 6.12 -8.53 4.61
C THR A 24 6.38 -9.05 6.02
N PRO A 25 6.70 -10.34 6.20
CA PRO A 25 7.25 -10.82 7.46
C PRO A 25 8.49 -10.00 7.85
N SER A 26 8.68 -9.78 9.15
CA SER A 26 9.84 -9.02 9.68
C SER A 26 11.20 -9.61 9.28
N THR A 27 11.25 -10.91 8.98
CA THR A 27 12.47 -11.68 8.69
C THR A 27 12.84 -11.80 7.21
N SER A 28 12.03 -11.27 6.28
CA SER A 28 12.17 -11.52 4.82
C SER A 28 12.28 -10.23 3.98
N PRO A 29 13.01 -10.22 2.85
CA PRO A 29 13.17 -9.04 1.99
C PRO A 29 11.89 -8.57 1.27
N SER A 30 11.90 -7.29 0.85
CA SER A 30 10.74 -6.43 0.59
C SER A 30 9.93 -6.73 -0.68
N SER A 31 10.46 -7.46 -1.67
CA SER A 31 9.82 -7.64 -2.98
C SER A 31 8.91 -8.87 -3.11
N VAL A 32 8.82 -9.73 -2.09
CA VAL A 32 8.08 -11.01 -2.15
C VAL A 32 6.73 -10.94 -1.42
N SER A 33 6.26 -9.75 -1.05
CA SER A 33 4.94 -9.63 -0.43
C SER A 33 3.84 -10.16 -1.35
N GLN A 34 2.97 -11.02 -0.81
CA GLN A 34 1.76 -11.48 -1.51
C GLN A 34 0.78 -10.33 -1.74
N PHE A 35 0.67 -9.41 -0.78
CA PHE A 35 -0.29 -8.31 -0.81
C PHE A 35 0.40 -6.96 -0.92
N VAL A 36 0.03 -6.19 -1.95
CA VAL A 36 0.50 -4.81 -2.13
C VAL A 36 -0.69 -3.88 -2.04
N LEU A 37 -0.61 -2.89 -1.15
CA LEU A 37 -1.59 -1.81 -1.05
C LEU A 37 -1.05 -0.61 -1.81
N TYR A 38 -1.83 -0.09 -2.76
CA TYR A 38 -1.58 1.19 -3.42
C TYR A 38 -2.52 2.21 -2.80
N MET A 39 -1.97 3.15 -2.05
CA MET A 39 -2.72 4.22 -1.40
C MET A 39 -2.46 5.52 -2.15
N PHE A 40 -3.54 6.17 -2.61
CA PHE A 40 -3.43 7.38 -3.43
C PHE A 40 -3.60 8.61 -2.55
N ARG A 41 -2.65 9.55 -2.59
CA ARG A 41 -2.76 10.82 -1.88
C ARG A 41 -3.49 11.87 -2.73
N ASP A 42 -4.66 12.30 -2.28
CA ASP A 42 -5.65 12.97 -3.14
C ASP A 42 -6.40 14.19 -2.56
N ASP A 43 -5.84 15.10 -1.77
CA ASP A 43 -6.59 16.24 -1.16
C ASP A 43 -7.78 15.88 -0.26
N SER A 44 -8.17 14.60 -0.15
CA SER A 44 -9.09 14.17 0.88
C SER A 44 -8.44 14.41 2.25
N ALA A 45 -9.16 15.12 3.11
CA ALA A 45 -8.84 15.26 4.53
C ALA A 45 -9.49 14.15 5.38
N VAL A 46 -10.27 13.26 4.75
CA VAL A 46 -11.10 12.24 5.41
C VAL A 46 -10.60 10.85 4.99
N GLU A 47 -10.18 10.03 5.95
CA GLU A 47 -9.61 8.70 5.68
C GLU A 47 -10.60 7.81 4.93
N GLU A 48 -11.90 7.93 5.23
CA GLU A 48 -13.02 7.17 4.64
C GLU A 48 -13.23 7.43 3.14
N ASN A 49 -12.57 8.44 2.59
CA ASN A 49 -12.58 8.74 1.16
C ASN A 49 -11.26 8.37 0.47
N THR A 50 -10.31 7.77 1.19
CA THR A 50 -9.01 7.37 0.63
C THR A 50 -9.20 6.23 -0.34
N ARG A 51 -8.86 6.44 -1.61
CA ARG A 51 -8.82 5.33 -2.57
C ARG A 51 -7.63 4.44 -2.27
N ILE A 52 -7.90 3.14 -2.08
CA ILE A 52 -6.86 2.13 -1.88
C ILE A 52 -7.12 0.96 -2.80
N LEU A 53 -6.09 0.54 -3.52
CA LEU A 53 -6.12 -0.70 -4.30
C LEU A 53 -5.30 -1.75 -3.56
N VAL A 54 -5.87 -2.93 -3.34
CA VAL A 54 -5.17 -4.09 -2.81
C VAL A 54 -4.95 -5.06 -3.97
N ARG A 55 -3.68 -5.41 -4.23
CA ARG A 55 -3.30 -6.49 -5.15
C ARG A 55 -2.98 -7.74 -4.39
N ASP A 56 -3.66 -8.83 -4.72
CA ASP A 56 -3.18 -10.18 -4.43
C ASP A 56 -2.30 -10.64 -5.59
N ARG A 57 -0.99 -10.77 -5.34
CA ARG A 57 -0.01 -11.18 -6.35
C ARG A 57 0.00 -12.67 -6.66
N ASN A 58 -0.60 -13.50 -5.80
CA ASN A 58 -0.72 -14.94 -6.06
C ASN A 58 -1.87 -15.22 -7.03
N LEU A 59 -2.98 -14.48 -6.89
CA LEU A 59 -4.17 -14.64 -7.73
C LEU A 59 -4.23 -13.63 -8.90
N ASP A 60 -3.32 -12.66 -8.90
CA ASP A 60 -3.31 -11.50 -9.79
C ASP A 60 -4.65 -10.73 -9.81
N LEU A 61 -5.26 -10.62 -8.63
CA LEU A 61 -6.54 -9.93 -8.42
C LEU A 61 -6.32 -8.56 -7.80
N MET A 62 -7.17 -7.62 -8.21
CA MET A 62 -7.17 -6.23 -7.73
C MET A 62 -8.53 -5.88 -7.15
N THR A 63 -8.54 -5.40 -5.89
CA THR A 63 -9.75 -4.99 -5.19
C THR A 63 -9.61 -3.56 -4.68
N THR A 64 -10.66 -2.75 -4.82
CA THR A 64 -10.67 -1.34 -4.36
C THR A 64 -11.39 -1.22 -3.02
N TYR A 65 -10.83 -0.40 -2.13
CA TYR A 65 -11.42 -0.05 -0.84
C TYR A 65 -11.47 1.47 -0.68
N SER A 66 -12.43 1.94 0.11
CA SER A 66 -12.63 3.36 0.41
C SER A 66 -11.84 3.87 1.62
N CYS A 67 -11.19 2.98 2.39
CA CYS A 67 -10.35 3.38 3.51
C CYS A 67 -9.32 2.32 3.92
N ILE A 68 -8.31 2.73 4.70
CA ILE A 68 -7.17 1.88 5.08
C ILE A 68 -7.61 0.74 5.97
N SER A 69 -8.50 1.00 6.92
CA SER A 69 -9.00 -0.03 7.84
C SER A 69 -9.71 -1.17 7.10
N LEU A 70 -10.52 -0.90 6.07
CA LEU A 70 -11.17 -1.93 5.27
C LEU A 70 -10.16 -2.74 4.44
N ALA A 71 -9.19 -2.06 3.81
CA ALA A 71 -8.12 -2.73 3.05
C ALA A 71 -7.29 -3.67 3.95
N LEU A 72 -6.88 -3.19 5.14
CA LEU A 72 -6.13 -4.00 6.10
C LEU A 72 -6.97 -5.14 6.69
N SER A 73 -8.26 -4.92 6.93
CA SER A 73 -9.19 -5.96 7.38
C SER A 73 -9.25 -7.10 6.37
N HIS A 74 -9.35 -6.79 5.07
CA HIS A 74 -9.28 -7.80 4.02
C HIS A 74 -7.96 -8.57 4.02
N VAL A 75 -6.81 -7.89 4.09
CA VAL A 75 -5.51 -8.59 4.14
C VAL A 75 -5.40 -9.47 5.39
N SER A 76 -5.95 -9.03 6.53
CA SER A 76 -5.92 -9.78 7.78
C SER A 76 -6.73 -11.09 7.74
N THR A 77 -7.64 -11.28 6.76
CA THR A 77 -8.29 -12.58 6.56
C THR A 77 -7.35 -13.65 6.01
N PHE A 78 -6.22 -13.24 5.41
CA PHE A 78 -5.23 -14.13 4.79
C PHE A 78 -3.89 -14.13 5.52
N VAL A 79 -3.58 -13.06 6.25
CA VAL A 79 -2.33 -12.87 6.96
C VAL A 79 -2.60 -12.87 8.46
N GLU A 80 -2.27 -13.97 9.12
CA GLU A 80 -2.39 -14.12 10.57
C GLU A 80 -1.48 -13.13 11.30
N ASP A 81 -1.99 -12.52 12.38
CA ASP A 81 -1.27 -11.58 13.22
C ASP A 81 -0.59 -10.43 12.46
N LEU A 82 -1.27 -9.92 11.42
CA LEU A 82 -0.81 -8.87 10.51
C LEU A 82 -0.11 -7.68 11.21
N SER A 83 -0.59 -7.26 12.38
CA SER A 83 -0.03 -6.12 13.12
C SER A 83 1.16 -6.47 14.03
N LEU A 84 1.42 -7.75 14.29
CA LEU A 84 2.47 -8.24 15.21
C LEU A 84 3.64 -8.88 14.48
N THR A 85 3.37 -9.65 13.42
CA THR A 85 4.37 -10.49 12.74
C THR A 85 4.87 -9.87 11.43
N HIS A 86 4.10 -8.93 10.87
CA HIS A 86 4.39 -8.28 9.60
C HIS A 86 4.76 -6.81 9.78
N VAL A 87 5.60 -6.33 8.86
CA VAL A 87 6.03 -4.94 8.77
C VAL A 87 5.52 -4.38 7.45
N ALA A 88 4.89 -3.20 7.52
CA ALA A 88 4.55 -2.42 6.35
C ALA A 88 5.79 -1.65 5.87
N ARG A 89 6.23 -1.93 4.64
CA ARG A 89 7.30 -1.20 3.97
C ARG A 89 6.69 -0.29 2.91
N ILE A 90 7.00 1.00 2.99
CA ILE A 90 6.34 2.04 2.19
C ILE A 90 7.34 2.58 1.16
N TYR A 91 6.94 2.56 -0.10
CA TYR A 91 7.64 3.24 -1.19
C TYR A 91 6.70 4.30 -1.76
N ALA A 92 7.15 5.55 -1.79
CA ALA A 92 6.37 6.66 -2.30
C ALA A 92 6.82 6.98 -3.72
N VAL A 93 5.86 7.03 -4.65
CA VAL A 93 6.10 7.38 -6.06
C VAL A 93 5.23 8.58 -6.38
N LEU A 94 5.85 9.67 -6.85
CA LEU A 94 5.12 10.84 -7.32
C LEU A 94 4.81 10.65 -8.81
N GLU A 95 3.57 10.88 -9.24
CA GLU A 95 3.11 10.67 -10.63
C GLU A 95 3.88 11.44 -11.73
N ARG A 96 4.92 12.23 -11.39
CA ARG A 96 5.81 12.88 -12.37
C ARG A 96 6.83 11.94 -13.02
N ASP A 97 6.98 10.72 -12.53
CA ASP A 97 8.00 9.76 -13.03
C ASP A 97 7.45 8.73 -14.04
N TRP A 98 6.16 8.81 -14.43
CA TRP A 98 5.58 7.87 -15.39
C TRP A 98 6.03 8.11 -16.85
N GLU A 99 6.64 9.25 -17.16
CA GLU A 99 7.20 9.51 -18.49
C GLU A 99 8.53 8.77 -18.76
N ASP A 100 9.05 7.98 -17.81
CA ASP A 100 10.26 7.19 -17.98
C ASP A 100 10.05 5.68 -17.71
N ASP A 101 9.04 5.11 -18.37
CA ASP A 101 8.79 3.65 -18.49
C ASP A 101 9.95 2.87 -19.18
N SER A 102 11.10 3.52 -19.41
CA SER A 102 12.29 2.90 -19.98
C SER A 102 13.16 2.13 -18.97
N GLN A 103 12.91 2.26 -17.65
CA GLN A 103 13.76 1.64 -16.62
C GLN A 103 13.13 0.50 -15.79
N ILE A 104 11.83 0.24 -15.91
CA ILE A 104 11.17 -0.83 -15.11
C ILE A 104 11.36 -2.23 -15.71
N SER A 105 11.91 -2.35 -16.92
CA SER A 105 12.09 -3.63 -17.63
C SER A 105 13.39 -4.39 -17.30
N SER A 106 14.06 -4.08 -16.18
CA SER A 106 15.33 -4.75 -15.81
C SER A 106 15.49 -5.21 -14.35
N TRP A 107 14.38 -5.37 -13.59
CA TRP A 107 14.41 -5.92 -12.22
C TRP A 107 13.53 -7.15 -12.07
#